data_AF-A0A2G4GJS8-F1
#
_entry.id   AF-A0A2G4GJS8-F1
#
_cell.length_a   1.000
_cell.length_b   1.000
_cell.length_c   1.000
_cell.angle_alpha   90.00
_cell.angle_beta   90.00
_cell.angle_gamma   90.00
#
_symmetry.space_group_name_H-M   'P 1'
#
loop_
_entity.id
_entity.type
_entity.pdbx_description
1 polymer ?
#
loop_
_entity_poly.entity_id
_entity_poly.type
_entity_poly.pdbx_seq_one_letter_code
_entity_poly.pdbx_strand_id
1 'polypeptide(L)'
;MVSDPIQTQDGIILLKRISSIKISEKISASQILISVAEDAGNEEIQLRKNKADSIYNLLLHGASFEELTNQFSELRSSIENNGLIDNLELGKYDPVFEKNILSLQKDNDISPVFQTSFGFHIVKRISALPIEENFQFVETEIREKIMQDDRKQIAADFFERKAIEIGKAKGLNTEEKDFMFNNLSLLNPAYQDQIKEFQEGNLLFEIMDRQLWSKANSNLSGLKILYNQHPEKYRWNNPVKALIITASQKEIAETIRNEYLKNNSIDHIKKYYTELALIDSGRFEAQELIGVGANNARAGFVSEIAYNESDGSANFIIITEKNPPLLRKSFDEAKSTLINDQQALMEKLWMADLKKKYPVTINKATWNSLLNEVH
;
A
#
# COMPACT_ATOMS: atom_id res chain seq x y z
N MET A 1 -4.29 11.09 -11.42
CA MET A 1 -4.04 11.79 -10.14
C MET A 1 -2.77 11.18 -9.55
N VAL A 2 -1.74 11.95 -9.19
CA VAL A 2 -0.50 11.41 -8.59
C VAL A 2 -0.69 11.31 -7.07
N SER A 3 -0.24 10.22 -6.46
CA SER A 3 -0.29 9.99 -5.01
C SER A 3 0.64 10.95 -4.30
N ASP A 4 0.46 11.06 -2.99
CA ASP A 4 1.49 11.65 -2.14
C ASP A 4 2.75 10.75 -2.17
N PRO A 5 3.95 11.29 -1.87
CA PRO A 5 5.18 10.51 -1.84
C PRO A 5 5.11 9.43 -0.76
N ILE A 6 5.25 8.17 -1.16
CA ILE A 6 5.22 7.01 -0.28
C ILE A 6 6.66 6.63 0.03
N GLN A 7 7.04 6.63 1.30
CA GLN A 7 8.39 6.31 1.73
C GLN A 7 8.52 4.80 1.97
N THR A 8 9.45 4.16 1.27
CA THR A 8 9.82 2.75 1.39
C THR A 8 11.28 2.63 1.85
N GLN A 9 11.71 1.43 2.27
CA GLN A 9 13.11 1.19 2.63
C GLN A 9 14.09 1.51 1.49
N ASP A 10 13.63 1.41 0.24
CA ASP A 10 14.42 1.69 -0.97
C ASP A 10 14.23 3.11 -1.56
N GLY A 11 13.50 4.02 -0.90
CA GLY A 11 13.32 5.41 -1.35
C GLY A 11 11.89 5.92 -1.34
N ILE A 12 11.59 6.92 -2.18
CA ILE A 12 10.27 7.57 -2.26
C ILE A 12 9.60 7.21 -3.58
N ILE A 13 8.39 6.66 -3.50
CA ILE A 13 7.58 6.25 -4.65
C ILE A 13 6.37 7.19 -4.81
N LEU A 14 6.12 7.66 -6.02
CA LEU A 14 4.93 8.44 -6.40
C LEU A 14 4.07 7.62 -7.37
N LEU A 15 2.82 7.37 -7.00
CA LEU A 15 1.90 6.54 -7.77
C LEU A 15 0.91 7.40 -8.55
N LYS A 16 1.01 7.43 -9.88
CA LYS A 16 0.01 8.09 -10.72
C LYS A 16 -1.15 7.13 -10.99
N ARG A 17 -2.34 7.46 -10.47
CA ARG A 17 -3.60 6.83 -10.89
C ARG A 17 -3.83 7.15 -12.37
N ILE A 18 -3.67 6.12 -13.20
CA ILE A 18 -3.86 6.13 -14.65
C ILE A 18 -5.33 5.87 -15.01
N SER A 19 -6.00 4.94 -14.32
CA SER A 19 -7.41 4.59 -14.53
C SER A 19 -8.05 4.09 -13.22
N SER A 20 -9.36 3.85 -13.23
CA SER A 20 -10.05 3.11 -12.17
C SER A 20 -11.21 2.32 -12.76
N ILE A 21 -11.28 1.05 -12.40
CA ILE A 21 -12.22 0.10 -12.99
C ILE A 21 -12.87 -0.66 -11.85
N LYS A 22 -14.20 -0.72 -11.83
CA LYS A 22 -14.95 -1.51 -10.85
C LYS A 22 -14.91 -2.96 -11.32
N ILE A 23 -14.37 -3.85 -10.49
CA ILE A 23 -14.28 -5.27 -10.80
C ILE A 23 -15.54 -5.96 -10.26
N SER A 24 -16.28 -6.62 -11.14
CA SER A 24 -17.41 -7.49 -10.78
C SER A 24 -17.13 -8.96 -11.11
N GLU A 25 -16.07 -9.24 -11.87
CA GLU A 25 -15.79 -10.57 -12.41
C GLU A 25 -14.27 -10.85 -12.38
N LYS A 26 -13.89 -12.10 -12.07
CA LYS A 26 -12.54 -12.65 -12.31
C LYS A 26 -12.46 -13.05 -13.78
N ILE A 27 -11.65 -12.36 -14.58
CA ILE A 27 -11.55 -12.56 -16.04
C ILE A 27 -10.26 -13.29 -16.37
N SER A 28 -10.33 -14.38 -17.12
CA SER A 28 -9.17 -15.03 -17.73
C SER A 28 -9.15 -14.76 -19.24
N ALA A 29 -7.97 -14.57 -19.82
CA ALA A 29 -7.80 -14.21 -21.23
C ALA A 29 -6.59 -14.90 -21.85
N SER A 30 -6.56 -15.08 -23.17
CA SER A 30 -5.37 -15.50 -23.92
C SER A 30 -4.86 -14.37 -24.79
N GLN A 31 -3.54 -14.29 -25.00
CA GLN A 31 -2.92 -13.24 -25.82
C GLN A 31 -2.02 -13.77 -26.94
N ILE A 32 -1.93 -12.98 -28.03
CA ILE A 32 -0.91 -13.07 -29.08
C ILE A 32 -0.17 -11.73 -29.10
N LEU A 33 1.16 -11.75 -28.94
CA LEU A 33 2.01 -10.56 -29.04
C LEU A 33 2.93 -10.64 -30.25
N ILE A 34 2.89 -9.62 -31.10
CA ILE A 34 3.90 -9.35 -32.13
C ILE A 34 4.78 -8.20 -31.61
N SER A 35 6.01 -8.52 -31.24
CA SER A 35 6.90 -7.57 -30.57
C SER A 35 7.40 -6.49 -31.52
N VAL A 36 7.61 -5.30 -30.99
CA VAL A 36 8.23 -4.16 -31.69
C VAL A 36 9.37 -3.67 -30.81
N ALA A 37 10.56 -3.50 -31.38
CA ALA A 37 11.70 -2.95 -30.64
C ALA A 37 11.45 -1.47 -30.31
N GLU A 38 11.98 -0.99 -29.17
CA GLU A 38 11.75 0.38 -28.70
C GLU A 38 12.34 1.44 -29.67
N ASP A 39 13.40 1.09 -30.40
CA ASP A 39 14.08 1.90 -31.40
C ASP A 39 13.69 1.56 -32.86
N ALA A 40 12.64 0.75 -33.06
CA ALA A 40 12.20 0.33 -34.38
C ALA A 40 11.79 1.52 -35.26
N GLY A 41 12.28 1.53 -36.50
CA GLY A 41 11.87 2.53 -37.50
C GLY A 41 10.42 2.33 -37.97
N ASN A 42 9.83 3.39 -38.54
CA ASN A 42 8.43 3.38 -39.01
C ASN A 42 8.12 2.21 -39.97
N GLU A 43 9.08 1.80 -40.81
CA GLU A 43 8.91 0.66 -41.72
C GLU A 43 8.75 -0.67 -40.97
N GLU A 44 9.55 -0.90 -39.92
CA GLU A 44 9.43 -2.10 -39.10
C GLU A 44 8.12 -2.09 -38.32
N ILE A 45 7.74 -0.96 -37.71
CA ILE A 45 6.46 -0.82 -37.01
C ILE A 45 5.30 -1.19 -37.94
N GLN A 46 5.32 -0.69 -39.18
CA GLN A 46 4.29 -0.99 -40.17
C GLN A 46 4.29 -2.47 -40.57
N LEU A 47 5.46 -3.09 -40.74
CA LEU A 47 5.59 -4.51 -41.04
C LEU A 47 4.99 -5.39 -39.92
N ARG A 48 5.30 -5.06 -38.66
CA ARG A 48 4.78 -5.75 -37.47
C ARG A 48 3.27 -5.59 -37.36
N LYS A 49 2.76 -4.39 -37.64
CA LYS A 49 1.31 -4.14 -37.71
C LYS A 49 0.65 -5.00 -38.78
N ASN A 50 1.20 -5.04 -39.99
CA ASN A 50 0.65 -5.86 -41.09
C ASN A 50 0.62 -7.36 -40.73
N LYS A 51 1.64 -7.84 -40.01
CA LYS A 51 1.69 -9.22 -39.49
C LYS A 51 0.55 -9.46 -38.47
N ALA A 52 0.38 -8.57 -37.51
CA ALA A 52 -0.70 -8.66 -36.53
C ALA A 52 -2.10 -8.60 -37.19
N ASP A 53 -2.30 -7.68 -38.14
CA ASP A 53 -3.53 -7.56 -38.90
C ASP A 53 -3.83 -8.84 -39.71
N SER A 54 -2.81 -9.50 -40.26
CA SER A 54 -2.96 -10.77 -40.97
C SER A 54 -3.38 -11.92 -40.04
N ILE A 55 -2.79 -12.01 -38.85
CA ILE A 55 -3.17 -12.98 -37.81
C ILE A 55 -4.60 -12.74 -37.36
N TYR A 56 -4.98 -11.49 -37.13
CA TYR A 56 -6.35 -11.12 -36.77
C TYR A 56 -7.36 -11.52 -37.85
N ASN A 57 -7.03 -11.31 -39.13
CA ASN A 57 -7.87 -11.75 -40.22
C ASN A 57 -8.04 -13.28 -40.25
N LEU A 58 -6.99 -14.06 -39.98
CA LEU A 58 -7.11 -15.52 -39.87
C LEU A 58 -8.06 -15.93 -38.73
N LEU A 59 -7.97 -15.27 -37.58
CA LEU A 59 -8.88 -15.48 -36.44
C LEU A 59 -10.33 -15.20 -36.82
N LEU A 60 -10.60 -14.11 -37.55
CA LEU A 60 -11.94 -13.78 -38.03
C LEU A 60 -12.52 -14.82 -39.00
N HIS A 61 -11.67 -15.59 -39.69
CA HIS A 61 -12.06 -16.67 -40.60
C HIS A 61 -12.05 -18.05 -39.93
N GLY A 62 -11.95 -18.11 -38.60
CA GLY A 62 -12.12 -19.35 -37.82
C GLY A 62 -10.83 -20.13 -37.56
N ALA A 63 -9.65 -19.54 -37.79
CA ALA A 63 -8.40 -20.16 -37.36
C ALA A 63 -8.35 -20.30 -35.82
N SER A 64 -7.68 -21.35 -35.32
CA SER A 64 -7.55 -21.57 -33.88
C SER A 64 -6.66 -20.51 -33.24
N PHE A 65 -7.16 -19.88 -32.18
CA PHE A 65 -6.38 -18.91 -31.41
C PHE A 65 -5.13 -19.54 -30.81
N GLU A 66 -5.25 -20.76 -30.28
CA GLU A 66 -4.14 -21.52 -29.71
C GLU A 66 -3.04 -21.80 -30.73
N GLU A 67 -3.42 -22.27 -31.92
CA GLU A 67 -2.45 -22.56 -32.99
C GLU A 67 -1.71 -21.29 -33.42
N LEU A 68 -2.43 -20.17 -33.58
CA LEU A 68 -1.82 -18.90 -33.95
C LEU A 68 -0.96 -18.31 -32.82
N THR A 69 -1.34 -18.49 -31.55
CA THR A 69 -0.48 -18.15 -30.41
C THR A 69 0.83 -18.92 -30.47
N ASN A 70 0.77 -20.24 -30.63
CA ASN A 70 1.96 -21.09 -30.62
C ASN A 70 2.87 -20.87 -31.83
N GLN A 71 2.31 -20.47 -32.97
CA GLN A 71 3.08 -20.20 -34.20
C GLN A 71 3.64 -18.77 -34.27
N PHE A 72 2.91 -17.77 -33.79
CA PHE A 72 3.22 -16.37 -34.09
C PHE A 72 3.45 -15.48 -32.88
N SER A 73 3.06 -15.88 -31.66
CA SER A 73 3.31 -15.07 -30.47
C SER A 73 4.81 -15.03 -30.17
N GLU A 74 5.35 -13.84 -30.00
CA GLU A 74 6.76 -13.62 -29.69
C GLU A 74 7.02 -13.49 -28.18
N LEU A 75 5.97 -13.62 -27.36
CA LEU A 75 6.06 -13.68 -25.91
C LEU A 75 6.28 -15.13 -25.45
N ARG A 76 7.53 -15.50 -25.17
CA ARG A 76 7.89 -16.87 -24.76
C ARG A 76 7.09 -17.41 -23.58
N SER A 77 6.89 -16.60 -22.55
CA SER A 77 6.11 -16.98 -21.35
C SER A 77 4.63 -17.25 -21.66
N SER A 78 4.12 -16.74 -22.78
CA SER A 78 2.77 -17.03 -23.26
C SER A 78 2.71 -18.35 -24.02
N ILE A 79 3.74 -18.77 -24.74
CA ILE A 79 3.70 -20.03 -25.53
C ILE A 79 3.58 -21.26 -24.63
N GLU A 80 4.18 -21.24 -23.44
CA GLU A 80 4.14 -22.37 -22.50
C GLU A 80 2.73 -22.69 -21.96
N ASN A 81 1.81 -21.72 -21.99
CA ASN A 81 0.43 -21.84 -21.50
C ASN A 81 -0.62 -21.36 -22.53
N ASN A 82 -0.35 -21.48 -23.84
CA ASN A 82 -1.29 -21.07 -24.91
C ASN A 82 -1.78 -19.61 -24.80
N GLY A 83 -0.92 -18.74 -24.28
CA GLY A 83 -1.14 -17.32 -24.06
C GLY A 83 -2.02 -17.00 -22.85
N LEU A 84 -2.36 -17.98 -22.02
CA LEU A 84 -3.29 -17.84 -20.92
C LEU A 84 -2.76 -16.89 -19.83
N ILE A 85 -3.60 -15.92 -19.52
CA ILE A 85 -3.56 -15.05 -18.35
C ILE A 85 -4.73 -15.50 -17.49
N ASP A 86 -4.42 -16.26 -16.45
CA ASP A 86 -5.42 -16.70 -15.50
C ASP A 86 -5.69 -15.59 -14.47
N ASN A 87 -6.98 -15.30 -14.24
CA ASN A 87 -7.44 -14.30 -13.27
C ASN A 87 -6.72 -12.95 -13.38
N LEU A 88 -7.00 -12.21 -14.47
CA LEU A 88 -6.44 -10.88 -14.75
C LEU A 88 -6.43 -9.99 -13.50
N GLU A 89 -5.22 -9.72 -13.02
CA GLU A 89 -4.98 -8.79 -11.93
C GLU A 89 -4.77 -7.38 -12.47
N LEU A 90 -5.77 -6.51 -12.29
CA LEU A 90 -5.68 -5.11 -12.74
C LEU A 90 -4.56 -4.35 -12.01
N GLY A 91 -3.82 -3.54 -12.76
CA GLY A 91 -2.66 -2.80 -12.30
C GLY A 91 -1.33 -3.53 -12.49
N LYS A 92 -1.32 -4.80 -12.92
CA LYS A 92 -0.10 -5.55 -13.26
C LYS A 92 0.29 -5.44 -14.73
N TYR A 93 -0.60 -4.98 -15.61
CA TYR A 93 -0.36 -4.94 -17.06
C TYR A 93 -0.45 -3.51 -17.62
N ASP A 94 -0.12 -3.36 -18.91
CA ASP A 94 -0.26 -2.08 -19.60
C ASP A 94 -1.73 -1.61 -19.58
N PRO A 95 -2.03 -0.33 -19.29
CA PRO A 95 -3.40 0.17 -19.20
C PRO A 95 -4.23 0.00 -20.48
N VAL A 96 -3.61 0.08 -21.66
CA VAL A 96 -4.27 -0.16 -22.95
C VAL A 96 -4.60 -1.64 -23.09
N PHE A 97 -3.70 -2.52 -22.63
CA PHE A 97 -3.91 -3.97 -22.62
C PHE A 97 -5.09 -4.37 -21.73
N GLU A 98 -5.09 -3.93 -20.47
CA GLU A 98 -6.19 -4.22 -19.53
C GLU A 98 -7.53 -3.71 -20.06
N LYS A 99 -7.55 -2.50 -20.61
CA LYS A 99 -8.76 -1.91 -21.19
C LYS A 99 -9.33 -2.76 -22.33
N ASN A 100 -8.48 -3.33 -23.19
CA ASN A 100 -8.95 -4.17 -24.29
C ASN A 100 -9.54 -5.49 -23.79
N ILE A 101 -8.92 -6.15 -22.81
CA ILE A 101 -9.49 -7.37 -22.20
C ILE A 101 -10.85 -7.09 -21.56
N LEU A 102 -10.95 -6.00 -20.79
CA LEU A 102 -12.19 -5.61 -20.12
C LEU A 102 -13.31 -5.17 -21.06
N SER A 103 -12.98 -4.82 -22.31
CA SER A 103 -13.98 -4.47 -23.33
C SER A 103 -14.68 -5.68 -23.94
N LEU A 104 -14.13 -6.89 -23.76
CA LEU A 104 -14.68 -8.14 -24.26
C LEU A 104 -15.87 -8.57 -23.39
N GLN A 105 -17.04 -8.75 -24.01
CA GLN A 105 -18.29 -8.94 -23.29
C GLN A 105 -18.62 -10.42 -23.05
N LYS A 106 -18.19 -11.30 -23.95
CA LYS A 106 -18.51 -12.72 -23.93
C LYS A 106 -17.25 -13.57 -24.03
N ASP A 107 -17.35 -14.76 -23.48
CA ASP A 107 -16.30 -15.75 -23.62
C ASP A 107 -16.15 -16.11 -25.09
N ASN A 108 -14.89 -16.21 -25.53
CA ASN A 108 -14.44 -16.30 -26.92
C ASN A 108 -14.49 -15.00 -27.75
N ASP A 109 -14.91 -13.86 -27.21
CA ASP A 109 -14.72 -12.58 -27.91
C ASP A 109 -13.22 -12.34 -28.13
N ILE A 110 -12.89 -11.81 -29.31
CA ILE A 110 -11.52 -11.48 -29.74
C ILE A 110 -11.44 -9.97 -29.96
N SER A 111 -10.44 -9.32 -29.36
CA SER A 111 -10.21 -7.89 -29.57
C SER A 111 -9.71 -7.60 -31.00
N PRO A 112 -9.97 -6.42 -31.55
CA PRO A 112 -9.17 -5.91 -32.66
C PRO A 112 -7.68 -5.85 -32.30
N VAL A 113 -6.81 -5.72 -33.30
CA VAL A 113 -5.38 -5.45 -33.06
C VAL A 113 -5.22 -4.11 -32.36
N PHE A 114 -4.47 -4.07 -31.27
CA PHE A 114 -4.13 -2.84 -30.55
C PHE A 114 -2.64 -2.79 -30.20
N GLN A 115 -2.12 -1.59 -29.96
CA GLN A 115 -0.69 -1.38 -29.72
C GLN A 115 -0.44 -0.97 -28.26
N THR A 116 0.63 -1.52 -27.67
CA THR A 116 1.24 -1.03 -26.42
C THR A 116 2.73 -0.75 -26.66
N SER A 117 3.47 -0.37 -25.61
CA SER A 117 4.93 -0.23 -25.69
C SER A 117 5.66 -1.51 -26.09
N PHE A 118 5.06 -2.69 -25.87
CA PHE A 118 5.67 -3.98 -26.19
C PHE A 118 5.42 -4.44 -27.63
N GLY A 119 4.55 -3.76 -28.38
CA GLY A 119 4.18 -4.12 -29.75
C GLY A 119 2.68 -4.24 -29.96
N PHE A 120 2.28 -5.12 -30.88
CA PHE A 120 0.88 -5.33 -31.27
C PHE A 120 0.30 -6.57 -30.62
N HIS A 121 -0.92 -6.43 -30.09
CA HIS A 121 -1.59 -7.43 -29.29
C HIS A 121 -2.94 -7.79 -29.89
N ILE A 122 -3.32 -9.05 -29.71
CA ILE A 122 -4.67 -9.56 -29.91
C ILE A 122 -5.02 -10.37 -28.67
N VAL A 123 -6.15 -10.10 -28.03
CA VAL A 123 -6.59 -10.85 -26.85
C VAL A 123 -7.91 -11.56 -27.11
N LYS A 124 -8.09 -12.73 -26.48
CA LYS A 124 -9.33 -13.50 -26.48
C LYS A 124 -9.79 -13.71 -25.05
N ARG A 125 -11.05 -13.41 -24.75
CA ARG A 125 -11.63 -13.72 -23.43
C ARG A 125 -11.85 -15.22 -23.30
N ILE A 126 -11.35 -15.82 -22.23
CA ILE A 126 -11.49 -17.25 -21.95
C ILE A 126 -12.67 -17.51 -21.03
N SER A 127 -12.75 -16.75 -19.94
CA SER A 127 -13.86 -16.83 -18.98
C SER A 127 -14.03 -15.50 -18.27
N ALA A 128 -15.24 -15.25 -17.76
CA ALA A 128 -15.36 -14.44 -16.56
C ALA A 128 -16.31 -15.04 -15.56
N LEU A 129 -15.83 -15.15 -14.32
CA LEU A 129 -16.59 -15.68 -13.20
C LEU A 129 -16.99 -14.52 -12.29
N PRO A 130 -18.26 -14.46 -11.82
CA PRO A 130 -18.65 -13.45 -10.85
C PRO A 130 -17.78 -13.58 -9.59
N ILE A 131 -17.36 -12.45 -9.03
CA ILE A 131 -16.70 -12.46 -7.72
C ILE A 131 -17.78 -12.78 -6.69
N GLU A 132 -17.72 -13.98 -6.09
CA GLU A 132 -18.63 -14.35 -5.02
C GLU A 132 -18.40 -13.45 -3.79
N GLU A 133 -19.37 -12.59 -3.48
CA GLU A 133 -19.40 -11.76 -2.26
C GLU A 133 -19.78 -12.58 -1.00
N ASN A 134 -19.60 -13.90 -1.02
CA ASN A 134 -19.84 -14.73 0.16
C ASN A 134 -18.74 -14.46 1.18
N PHE A 135 -19.12 -13.81 2.29
CA PHE A 135 -18.24 -13.40 3.38
C PHE A 135 -17.32 -14.54 3.86
N GLN A 136 -17.78 -15.79 3.91
CA GLN A 136 -16.99 -16.95 4.35
C GLN A 136 -15.86 -17.33 3.38
N PHE A 137 -16.09 -17.13 2.07
CA PHE A 137 -15.11 -17.44 1.02
C PHE A 137 -14.08 -16.31 0.87
N VAL A 138 -14.55 -15.06 0.92
CA VAL A 138 -13.69 -13.86 0.96
C VAL A 138 -12.81 -13.86 2.20
N GLU A 139 -13.34 -14.29 3.35
CA GLU A 139 -12.56 -14.49 4.58
C GLU A 139 -11.44 -15.51 4.36
N THR A 140 -11.72 -16.64 3.70
CA THR A 140 -10.73 -17.68 3.43
C THR A 140 -9.64 -17.20 2.46
N GLU A 141 -10.01 -16.51 1.38
CA GLU A 141 -9.05 -15.98 0.38
C GLU A 141 -8.17 -14.85 0.98
N ILE A 142 -8.76 -13.97 1.79
CA ILE A 142 -8.01 -12.93 2.52
C ILE A 142 -7.09 -13.59 3.55
N ARG A 143 -7.58 -14.61 4.27
CA ARG A 143 -6.77 -15.37 5.25
C ARG A 143 -5.60 -16.07 4.57
N GLU A 144 -5.78 -16.67 3.40
CA GLU A 144 -4.71 -17.29 2.62
C GLU A 144 -3.68 -16.26 2.13
N LYS A 145 -4.10 -15.10 1.63
CA LYS A 145 -3.20 -14.02 1.20
C LYS A 145 -2.43 -13.39 2.37
N ILE A 146 -3.05 -13.24 3.54
CA ILE A 146 -2.38 -12.82 4.79
C ILE A 146 -1.42 -13.90 5.28
N MET A 147 -1.78 -15.18 5.13
CA MET A 147 -0.93 -16.30 5.52
C MET A 147 0.32 -16.42 4.64
N GLN A 148 0.31 -15.86 3.42
CA GLN A 148 1.45 -15.78 2.51
C GLN A 148 2.28 -14.50 2.67
N ASP A 149 1.90 -13.58 3.56
CA ASP A 149 2.67 -12.36 3.82
C ASP A 149 3.94 -12.64 4.65
N ASP A 150 5.10 -12.22 4.15
CA ASP A 150 6.44 -12.38 4.73
C ASP A 150 6.50 -11.98 6.22
N ARG A 151 5.61 -11.07 6.66
CA ARG A 151 5.54 -10.57 8.03
C ARG A 151 5.20 -11.63 9.07
N LYS A 152 4.49 -12.72 8.70
CA LYS A 152 4.25 -13.86 9.58
C LYS A 152 5.51 -14.71 9.76
N GLN A 153 6.27 -14.90 8.68
CA GLN A 153 7.49 -15.69 8.68
C GLN A 153 8.56 -15.00 9.54
N ILE A 154 8.68 -13.67 9.45
CA ILE A 154 9.59 -12.87 10.28
C ILE A 154 9.24 -12.95 11.78
N ALA A 155 7.95 -12.89 12.13
CA ALA A 155 7.50 -12.98 13.52
C ALA A 155 7.68 -14.41 14.08
N ALA A 156 7.33 -15.44 13.31
CA ALA A 156 7.58 -16.83 13.65
C ALA A 156 9.08 -17.09 13.89
N ASP A 157 9.92 -16.70 12.92
CA ASP A 157 11.37 -16.85 12.99
C ASP A 157 11.98 -16.14 14.22
N PHE A 158 11.44 -14.97 14.61
CA PHE A 158 11.90 -14.23 15.78
C PHE A 158 11.57 -14.93 17.10
N PHE A 159 10.33 -15.42 17.27
CA PHE A 159 9.93 -16.17 18.46
C PHE A 159 10.63 -17.54 18.54
N GLU A 160 10.88 -18.16 17.39
CA GLU A 160 11.62 -19.42 17.25
C GLU A 160 13.10 -19.29 17.63
N ARG A 161 13.78 -18.23 17.15
CA ARG A 161 15.15 -17.90 17.59
C ARG A 161 15.25 -17.72 19.11
N LYS A 162 14.27 -17.05 19.70
CA LYS A 162 14.20 -16.83 21.15
C LYS A 162 13.93 -18.13 21.94
N ALA A 163 13.13 -19.04 21.40
CA ALA A 163 12.87 -20.37 21.98
C ALA A 163 14.12 -21.29 21.99
N ILE A 164 14.99 -21.14 20.99
CA ILE A 164 16.31 -21.80 20.92
C ILE A 164 17.27 -21.20 21.95
N GLU A 165 17.28 -19.87 22.09
CA GLU A 165 18.15 -19.13 23.02
C GLU A 165 17.87 -19.43 24.50
N ILE A 166 16.59 -19.58 24.88
CA ILE A 166 16.17 -19.93 26.26
C ILE A 166 16.44 -21.40 26.63
N GLY A 167 17.10 -22.19 25.78
CA GLY A 167 17.65 -23.50 26.13
C GLY A 167 16.66 -24.66 26.12
N LYS A 168 15.42 -24.49 25.64
CA LYS A 168 14.46 -25.59 25.44
C LYS A 168 14.84 -26.54 24.29
N ALA A 169 15.84 -26.17 23.48
CA ALA A 169 16.39 -26.96 22.37
C ALA A 169 17.85 -27.42 22.58
N LYS A 170 18.40 -27.33 23.81
CA LYS A 170 19.75 -27.82 24.11
C LYS A 170 19.80 -29.34 24.02
N GLY A 171 20.56 -29.86 23.05
CA GLY A 171 20.81 -31.30 22.87
C GLY A 171 20.19 -31.92 21.60
N LEU A 172 19.38 -31.17 20.86
CA LEU A 172 18.75 -31.65 19.61
C LEU A 172 19.67 -31.46 18.40
N ASN A 173 19.66 -32.44 17.50
CA ASN A 173 20.32 -32.35 16.20
C ASN A 173 19.53 -31.45 15.22
N THR A 174 20.08 -31.17 14.04
CA THR A 174 19.48 -30.25 13.06
C THR A 174 18.10 -30.73 12.58
N GLU A 175 17.94 -32.02 12.28
CA GLU A 175 16.66 -32.59 11.83
C GLU A 175 15.59 -32.55 12.92
N GLU A 176 15.97 -32.79 14.18
CA GLU A 176 15.06 -32.70 15.32
C GLU A 176 14.60 -31.26 15.58
N LYS A 177 15.50 -30.29 15.39
CA LYS A 177 15.15 -28.86 15.46
C LYS A 177 14.23 -28.46 14.32
N ASP A 178 14.48 -28.93 13.10
CA ASP A 178 13.65 -28.66 11.92
C ASP A 178 12.27 -29.33 12.05
N PHE A 179 12.21 -30.54 12.62
CA PHE A 179 10.94 -31.21 12.92
C PHE A 179 10.15 -30.45 13.98
N MET A 180 10.80 -30.06 15.09
CA MET A 180 10.14 -29.26 16.13
C MET A 180 9.69 -27.89 15.61
N PHE A 181 10.48 -27.27 14.75
CA PHE A 181 10.17 -26.02 14.05
C PHE A 181 8.91 -26.16 13.20
N ASN A 182 8.86 -27.17 12.32
CA ASN A 182 7.73 -27.41 11.43
C ASN A 182 6.44 -27.84 12.16
N ASN A 183 6.54 -28.24 13.43
CA ASN A 183 5.42 -28.72 14.24
C ASN A 183 5.15 -27.84 15.48
N LEU A 184 5.79 -26.68 15.63
CA LEU A 184 5.75 -25.89 16.86
C LEU A 184 4.33 -25.44 17.25
N SER A 185 3.50 -25.12 16.26
CA SER A 185 2.08 -24.78 16.42
C SER A 185 1.22 -25.97 16.90
N LEU A 186 1.64 -27.20 16.61
CA LEU A 186 1.00 -28.44 17.07
C LEU A 186 1.50 -28.87 18.44
N LEU A 187 2.76 -28.55 18.76
CA LEU A 187 3.44 -28.97 19.98
C LEU A 187 3.23 -28.01 21.16
N ASN A 188 2.78 -26.78 20.91
CA ASN A 188 2.56 -25.78 21.96
C ASN A 188 1.22 -25.04 21.78
N PRO A 189 0.17 -25.42 22.55
CA PRO A 189 -1.14 -24.78 22.49
C PRO A 189 -1.12 -23.26 22.73
N ALA A 190 -0.27 -22.77 23.64
CA ALA A 190 -0.17 -21.33 23.88
C ALA A 190 0.43 -20.56 22.69
N TYR A 191 1.32 -21.18 21.94
CA TYR A 191 1.84 -20.62 20.68
C TYR A 191 0.79 -20.68 19.58
N GLN A 192 0.02 -21.77 19.51
CA GLN A 192 -1.11 -21.91 18.60
C GLN A 192 -2.13 -20.79 18.80
N ASP A 193 -2.47 -20.47 20.05
CA ASP A 193 -3.40 -19.40 20.40
C ASP A 193 -2.84 -18.02 20.01
N GLN A 194 -1.56 -17.75 20.26
CA GLN A 194 -0.92 -16.48 19.85
C GLN A 194 -0.85 -16.31 18.33
N ILE A 195 -0.53 -17.37 17.60
CA ILE A 195 -0.54 -17.35 16.13
C ILE A 195 -1.96 -17.14 15.61
N LYS A 196 -2.95 -17.76 16.25
CA LYS A 196 -4.36 -17.57 15.92
C LYS A 196 -4.81 -16.12 16.17
N GLU A 197 -4.51 -15.55 17.33
CA GLU A 197 -4.79 -14.13 17.64
C GLU A 197 -4.12 -13.18 16.64
N PHE A 198 -2.86 -13.45 16.28
CA PHE A 198 -2.13 -12.69 15.27
C PHE A 198 -2.79 -12.79 13.88
N GLN A 199 -3.22 -13.98 13.48
CA GLN A 199 -3.95 -14.21 12.22
C GLN A 199 -5.29 -13.50 12.19
N GLU A 200 -6.06 -13.58 13.27
CA GLU A 200 -7.37 -12.93 13.40
C GLU A 200 -7.22 -11.40 13.43
N GLY A 201 -6.20 -10.89 14.11
CA GLY A 201 -5.86 -9.46 14.13
C GLY A 201 -5.50 -8.93 12.73
N ASN A 202 -4.65 -9.64 11.99
CA ASN A 202 -4.30 -9.25 10.63
C ASN A 202 -5.49 -9.35 9.67
N LEU A 203 -6.34 -10.36 9.82
CA LEU A 203 -7.57 -10.48 9.04
C LEU A 203 -8.50 -9.29 9.27
N LEU A 204 -8.69 -8.90 10.53
CA LEU A 204 -9.45 -7.71 10.87
C LEU A 204 -8.83 -6.46 10.25
N PHE A 205 -7.51 -6.30 10.34
CA PHE A 205 -6.77 -5.20 9.73
C PHE A 205 -7.01 -5.11 8.21
N GLU A 206 -6.87 -6.21 7.47
CA GLU A 206 -7.07 -6.22 6.02
C GLU A 206 -8.52 -5.91 5.61
N ILE A 207 -9.49 -6.42 6.37
CA ILE A 207 -10.90 -6.10 6.15
C ILE A 207 -11.14 -4.62 6.40
N MET A 208 -10.60 -4.07 7.49
CA MET A 208 -10.72 -2.65 7.82
C MET A 208 -10.06 -1.78 6.75
N ASP A 209 -8.87 -2.13 6.27
CA ASP A 209 -8.21 -1.37 5.23
C ASP A 209 -9.04 -1.35 3.94
N ARG A 210 -9.40 -2.52 3.43
CA ARG A 210 -10.13 -2.66 2.16
C ARG A 210 -11.51 -2.02 2.23
N GLN A 211 -12.21 -2.17 3.34
CA GLN A 211 -13.60 -1.72 3.45
C GLN A 211 -13.73 -0.27 3.90
N LEU A 212 -12.78 0.23 4.68
CA LEU A 212 -12.87 1.53 5.36
C LEU A 212 -11.70 2.44 5.01
N TRP A 213 -10.47 2.08 5.37
CA TRP A 213 -9.35 3.03 5.34
C TRP A 213 -8.94 3.42 3.91
N SER A 214 -8.77 2.44 3.02
CA SER A 214 -8.48 2.68 1.61
C SER A 214 -9.62 3.46 0.89
N LYS A 215 -10.87 3.26 1.31
CA LYS A 215 -12.03 4.02 0.78
C LYS A 215 -12.10 5.44 1.33
N ALA A 216 -11.75 5.64 2.60
CA ALA A 216 -11.69 6.96 3.21
C ALA A 216 -10.63 7.83 2.51
N ASN A 217 -9.46 7.26 2.23
CA ASN A 217 -8.35 7.92 1.55
C ASN A 217 -8.67 8.35 0.11
N SER A 218 -9.50 7.56 -0.58
CA SER A 218 -9.81 7.78 -2.01
C SER A 218 -11.05 8.66 -2.25
N ASN A 219 -11.82 9.01 -1.22
CA ASN A 219 -13.08 9.75 -1.32
C ASN A 219 -12.90 11.27 -1.13
N LEU A 220 -12.40 11.95 -2.17
CA LEU A 220 -12.16 13.39 -2.14
C LEU A 220 -13.43 14.23 -1.93
N SER A 221 -14.59 13.81 -2.43
CA SER A 221 -15.85 14.53 -2.26
C SER A 221 -16.33 14.48 -0.81
N GLY A 222 -16.22 13.32 -0.15
CA GLY A 222 -16.50 13.17 1.28
C GLY A 222 -15.63 14.07 2.14
N LEU A 223 -14.32 14.08 1.90
CA LEU A 223 -13.37 14.92 2.62
C LEU A 223 -13.69 16.42 2.47
N LYS A 224 -14.08 16.87 1.26
CA LYS A 224 -14.45 18.27 1.00
C LYS A 224 -15.73 18.67 1.73
N ILE A 225 -16.71 17.78 1.83
CA ILE A 225 -17.94 18.02 2.59
C ILE A 225 -17.61 18.15 4.07
N LEU A 226 -16.85 17.20 4.62
CA LEU A 226 -16.44 17.19 6.03
C LEU A 226 -15.66 18.45 6.42
N TYR A 227 -14.71 18.87 5.57
CA TYR A 227 -13.92 20.09 5.74
C TYR A 227 -14.75 21.38 5.79
N ASN A 228 -15.88 21.41 5.07
CA ASN A 228 -16.78 22.57 5.04
C ASN A 228 -17.84 22.55 6.14
N GLN A 229 -18.20 21.36 6.65
CA GLN A 229 -19.19 21.20 7.72
C GLN A 229 -18.62 21.53 9.11
N HIS A 230 -17.32 21.35 9.32
CA HIS A 230 -16.65 21.59 10.61
C HIS A 230 -15.46 22.56 10.51
N PRO A 231 -15.66 23.82 10.04
CA PRO A 231 -14.57 24.76 9.79
C PRO A 231 -13.81 25.18 11.06
N GLU A 232 -14.41 25.06 12.24
CA GLU A 232 -13.79 25.28 13.54
C GLU A 232 -12.78 24.20 13.93
N LYS A 233 -12.97 22.96 13.46
CA LYS A 233 -12.11 21.82 13.81
C LYS A 233 -10.78 21.83 13.04
N TYR A 234 -10.79 22.33 11.81
CA TYR A 234 -9.60 22.38 10.94
C TYR A 234 -8.89 23.72 11.05
N ARG A 235 -8.53 24.10 12.28
CA ARG A 235 -7.80 25.33 12.56
C ARG A 235 -6.43 25.01 13.12
N TRP A 236 -5.47 25.85 12.78
CA TRP A 236 -4.14 25.80 13.35
C TRP A 236 -4.17 26.16 14.82
N ASN A 237 -3.58 25.33 15.66
CA ASN A 237 -3.33 25.66 17.06
C ASN A 237 -1.86 26.05 17.26
N ASN A 238 -1.61 27.34 17.50
CA ASN A 238 -0.26 27.93 17.65
C ASN A 238 0.74 27.51 16.54
N PRO A 239 0.45 27.82 15.26
CA PRO A 239 1.27 27.38 14.14
C PRO A 239 2.60 28.14 14.02
N VAL A 240 3.61 27.42 13.55
CA VAL A 240 4.91 27.95 13.15
C VAL A 240 5.30 27.42 11.77
N LYS A 241 6.05 28.20 10.99
CA LYS A 241 6.81 27.63 9.87
C LYS A 241 8.13 27.12 10.42
N ALA A 242 8.47 25.89 10.07
CA ALA A 242 9.71 25.28 10.52
C ALA A 242 10.40 24.51 9.39
N LEU A 243 11.70 24.33 9.58
CA LEU A 243 12.55 23.43 8.84
C LEU A 243 12.91 22.27 9.77
N ILE A 244 12.53 21.04 9.43
CA ILE A 244 12.90 19.83 10.16
C ILE A 244 14.04 19.18 9.36
N ILE A 245 15.18 19.02 10.01
CA ILE A 245 16.37 18.46 9.39
C ILE A 245 16.66 17.14 10.08
N THR A 246 16.64 16.05 9.31
CA THR A 246 16.91 14.70 9.79
C THR A 246 18.11 14.14 9.03
N ALA A 247 19.16 13.78 9.74
CA ALA A 247 20.36 13.16 9.19
C ALA A 247 20.47 11.70 9.66
N SER A 248 21.08 10.86 8.84
CA SER A 248 21.36 9.45 9.15
C SER A 248 22.40 9.27 10.25
N GLN A 249 23.20 10.31 10.52
CA GLN A 249 24.24 10.32 11.54
C GLN A 249 24.25 11.64 12.30
N LYS A 250 24.60 11.56 13.58
CA LYS A 250 24.64 12.70 14.50
C LYS A 250 25.59 13.80 14.04
N GLU A 251 26.76 13.43 13.54
CA GLU A 251 27.83 14.34 13.12
C GLU A 251 27.37 15.23 11.94
N ILE A 252 26.54 14.67 11.05
CA ILE A 252 25.96 15.40 9.93
C ILE A 252 24.96 16.44 10.45
N ALA A 253 24.06 16.05 11.36
CA ALA A 253 23.11 16.99 11.97
C ALA A 253 23.83 18.13 12.71
N GLU A 254 24.90 17.81 13.45
CA GLU A 254 25.74 18.81 14.12
C GLU A 254 26.39 19.77 13.14
N THR A 255 26.94 19.26 12.03
CA THR A 255 27.56 20.07 10.98
C THR A 255 26.55 21.05 10.39
N ILE A 256 25.37 20.56 10.00
CA ILE A 256 24.32 21.39 9.39
C ILE A 256 23.82 22.45 10.40
N ARG A 257 23.60 22.05 11.65
CA ARG A 257 23.15 22.97 12.71
C ARG A 257 24.16 24.09 12.95
N ASN A 258 25.45 23.75 13.03
CA ASN A 258 26.52 24.74 13.25
C ASN A 258 26.65 25.71 12.08
N GLU A 259 26.55 25.22 10.84
CA GLU A 259 26.57 26.08 9.65
C GLU A 259 25.36 27.01 9.58
N TYR A 260 24.17 26.52 9.98
CA TYR A 260 23.00 27.38 10.11
C TYR A 260 23.19 28.44 11.20
N LEU A 261 23.69 28.07 12.39
CA LEU A 261 23.94 29.02 13.47
C LEU A 261 24.97 30.09 13.10
N LYS A 262 25.93 29.76 12.22
CA LYS A 262 26.96 30.69 11.73
C LYS A 262 26.44 31.63 10.64
N ASN A 263 25.73 31.11 9.65
CA ASN A 263 25.36 31.86 8.44
C ASN A 263 23.91 32.36 8.44
N ASN A 264 23.07 31.81 9.33
CA ASN A 264 21.62 32.06 9.44
C ASN A 264 20.87 32.00 8.10
N SER A 265 21.33 31.15 7.18
CA SER A 265 20.84 31.09 5.80
C SER A 265 20.20 29.74 5.51
N ILE A 266 18.87 29.73 5.42
CA ILE A 266 18.09 28.53 5.07
C ILE A 266 18.40 28.11 3.62
N ASP A 267 18.55 29.07 2.71
CA ASP A 267 18.86 28.79 1.31
C ASP A 267 20.22 28.10 1.16
N HIS A 268 21.20 28.48 1.98
CA HIS A 268 22.48 27.78 2.06
C HIS A 268 22.29 26.33 2.50
N ILE A 269 21.51 26.10 3.57
CA ILE A 269 21.24 24.74 4.06
C ILE A 269 20.57 23.88 2.99
N LYS A 270 19.51 24.39 2.35
CA LYS A 270 18.80 23.67 1.27
C LYS A 270 19.68 23.42 0.04
N LYS A 271 20.59 24.34 -0.28
CA LYS A 271 21.46 24.21 -1.46
C LYS A 271 22.54 23.15 -1.29
N TYR A 272 23.15 23.06 -0.11
CA TYR A 272 24.37 22.26 0.09
C TYR A 272 24.16 20.96 0.87
N TYR A 273 23.05 20.81 1.60
CA TYR A 273 22.86 19.68 2.52
C TYR A 273 21.66 18.79 2.21
N THR A 274 20.90 19.06 1.14
CA THR A 274 19.74 18.22 0.75
C THR A 274 20.14 16.80 0.35
N GLU A 275 21.37 16.57 -0.11
CA GLU A 275 21.89 15.23 -0.42
C GLU A 275 22.39 14.47 0.83
N LEU A 276 22.62 15.19 1.94
CA LEU A 276 23.21 14.64 3.17
C LEU A 276 22.18 14.47 4.30
N ALA A 277 21.07 15.20 4.25
CA ALA A 277 20.01 15.14 5.23
C ALA A 277 18.65 15.37 4.56
N LEU A 278 17.62 14.74 5.10
CA LEU A 278 16.25 15.05 4.75
C LEU A 278 15.88 16.40 5.35
N ILE A 279 15.46 17.34 4.50
CA ILE A 279 15.09 18.70 4.91
C ILE A 279 13.63 18.92 4.55
N ASP A 280 12.74 18.79 5.54
CA ASP A 280 11.32 19.09 5.37
C ASP A 280 11.03 20.54 5.79
N SER A 281 10.20 21.25 5.02
CA SER A 281 9.80 22.62 5.34
C SER A 281 8.30 22.77 5.17
N GLY A 282 7.65 23.25 6.22
CA GLY A 282 6.20 23.34 6.25
C GLY A 282 5.70 24.18 7.40
N ARG A 283 4.38 24.18 7.55
CA ARG A 283 3.71 24.77 8.71
C ARG A 283 3.32 23.64 9.65
N PHE A 284 3.64 23.80 10.92
CA PHE A 284 3.46 22.79 11.95
C PHE A 284 2.86 23.41 13.21
N GLU A 285 2.23 22.59 14.03
CA GLU A 285 1.80 22.99 15.36
C GLU A 285 3.00 22.94 16.33
N ALA A 286 3.29 24.05 17.00
CA ALA A 286 4.52 24.13 17.80
C ALA A 286 4.61 23.09 18.92
N GLN A 287 3.46 22.64 19.45
CA GLN A 287 3.37 21.58 20.46
C GLN A 287 3.72 20.18 19.92
N GLU A 288 3.61 19.94 18.61
CA GLU A 288 3.93 18.64 18.01
C GLU A 288 5.41 18.52 17.64
N LEU A 289 6.14 19.65 17.64
CA LEU A 289 7.55 19.70 17.31
C LEU A 289 8.43 19.35 18.52
N ILE A 290 9.19 18.25 18.41
CA ILE A 290 10.11 17.76 19.44
C ILE A 290 11.15 18.84 19.78
N GLY A 291 11.34 19.14 21.07
CA GLY A 291 12.31 20.13 21.53
C GLY A 291 11.92 21.60 21.29
N VAL A 292 10.76 21.87 20.68
CA VAL A 292 10.20 23.21 20.50
C VAL A 292 9.15 23.49 21.57
N GLY A 293 7.99 22.84 21.50
CA GLY A 293 6.86 23.13 22.38
C GLY A 293 6.31 24.57 22.25
N ALA A 294 5.24 24.87 22.98
CA ALA A 294 4.57 26.18 22.87
C ALA A 294 5.46 27.37 23.27
N ASN A 295 6.38 27.17 24.22
CA ASN A 295 7.23 28.24 24.78
C ASN A 295 8.34 28.69 23.82
N ASN A 296 8.81 27.81 22.92
CA ASN A 296 9.87 28.14 21.97
C ASN A 296 9.34 28.46 20.57
N ALA A 297 8.02 28.62 20.40
CA ALA A 297 7.35 28.96 19.14
C ALA A 297 7.64 30.41 18.68
N ARG A 298 8.89 30.70 18.33
CA ARG A 298 9.38 32.01 17.90
C ARG A 298 10.34 31.89 16.71
N ALA A 299 10.26 32.83 15.78
CA ALA A 299 11.16 32.89 14.63
C ALA A 299 12.63 32.95 15.07
N GLY A 300 13.49 32.23 14.35
CA GLY A 300 14.92 32.08 14.63
C GLY A 300 15.24 31.12 15.79
N PHE A 301 14.25 30.44 16.39
CA PHE A 301 14.54 29.38 17.36
C PHE A 301 15.13 28.16 16.64
N VAL A 302 16.18 27.59 17.25
CA VAL A 302 16.80 26.33 16.80
C VAL A 302 16.76 25.37 17.97
N SER A 303 16.17 24.19 17.79
CA SER A 303 16.11 23.18 18.84
C SER A 303 17.49 22.60 19.13
N GLU A 304 17.60 21.90 20.25
CA GLU A 304 18.67 20.93 20.44
C GLU A 304 18.51 19.76 19.47
N ILE A 305 19.60 19.02 19.24
CA ILE A 305 19.60 17.82 18.41
C ILE A 305 19.00 16.68 19.23
N ALA A 306 17.89 16.12 18.74
CA ALA A 306 17.33 14.88 19.25
C ALA A 306 18.01 13.70 18.54
N TYR A 307 18.50 12.75 19.33
CA TYR A 307 19.23 11.58 18.84
C TYR A 307 18.40 10.32 19.02
N ASN A 308 18.41 9.46 18.00
CA ASN A 308 17.85 8.13 18.07
C ASN A 308 18.97 7.09 18.25
N GLU A 309 19.03 6.47 19.43
CA GLU A 309 20.08 5.48 19.74
C GLU A 309 19.93 4.18 18.96
N SER A 310 18.74 3.87 18.42
CA SER A 310 18.50 2.59 17.73
C SER A 310 19.11 2.52 16.33
N ASP A 311 19.15 3.64 15.63
CA ASP A 311 19.60 3.71 14.23
C ASP A 311 20.69 4.76 13.99
N GLY A 312 21.09 5.51 15.02
CA GLY A 312 22.11 6.56 14.93
C GLY A 312 21.63 7.86 14.28
N SER A 313 20.35 7.95 13.90
CA SER A 313 19.80 9.14 13.27
C SER A 313 19.67 10.29 14.26
N ALA A 314 19.73 11.51 13.72
CA ALA A 314 19.65 12.73 14.51
C ALA A 314 18.78 13.75 13.79
N ASN A 315 17.95 14.47 14.55
CA ASN A 315 17.12 15.54 14.02
C ASN A 315 17.21 16.82 14.84
N PHE A 316 16.97 17.96 14.19
CA PHE A 316 16.76 19.23 14.85
C PHE A 316 15.84 20.12 14.01
N ILE A 317 15.31 21.17 14.65
CA ILE A 317 14.24 21.98 14.11
C ILE A 317 14.65 23.45 14.14
N ILE A 318 14.42 24.16 13.03
CA ILE A 318 14.59 25.60 12.92
C ILE A 318 13.22 26.23 12.71
N ILE A 319 12.80 27.13 13.59
CA ILE A 319 11.58 27.92 13.39
C ILE A 319 11.91 29.14 12.56
N THR A 320 11.26 29.27 11.43
CA THR A 320 11.52 30.35 10.46
C THR A 320 10.54 31.51 10.63
N GLU A 321 9.31 31.21 11.03
CA GLU A 321 8.25 32.20 11.19
C GLU A 321 7.26 31.77 12.28
N LYS A 322 6.74 32.74 13.05
CA LYS A 322 5.58 32.53 13.92
C LYS A 322 4.32 32.96 13.18
N ASN A 323 3.33 32.09 13.06
CA ASN A 323 2.08 32.42 12.38
C ASN A 323 0.95 32.71 13.38
N PRO A 324 -0.08 33.49 12.98
CA PRO A 324 -1.24 33.74 13.81
C PRO A 324 -1.97 32.44 14.20
N PRO A 325 -2.41 32.28 15.45
CA PRO A 325 -3.21 31.14 15.88
C PRO A 325 -4.61 31.18 15.26
N LEU A 326 -5.30 30.03 15.26
CA LEU A 326 -6.70 29.86 14.84
C LEU A 326 -7.00 30.15 13.36
N LEU A 327 -5.98 30.30 12.52
CA LEU A 327 -6.15 30.31 11.07
C LEU A 327 -6.73 28.98 10.60
N ARG A 328 -7.70 29.02 9.69
CA ARG A 328 -8.22 27.80 9.05
C ARG A 328 -7.08 27.15 8.28
N LYS A 329 -6.82 25.86 8.55
CA LYS A 329 -5.93 25.03 7.74
C LYS A 329 -6.50 25.01 6.32
N SER A 330 -5.66 25.09 5.29
CA SER A 330 -6.10 24.82 3.93
C SER A 330 -6.62 23.37 3.81
N PHE A 331 -7.32 23.05 2.72
CA PHE A 331 -7.78 21.68 2.51
C PHE A 331 -6.62 20.68 2.52
N ASP A 332 -5.49 21.03 1.90
CA ASP A 332 -4.30 20.19 1.84
C ASP A 332 -3.63 20.07 3.22
N GLU A 333 -3.55 21.16 3.97
CA GLU A 333 -3.03 21.16 5.36
C GLU A 333 -3.93 20.36 6.33
N ALA A 334 -5.24 20.30 6.07
CA ALA A 334 -6.19 19.56 6.88
C ALA A 334 -6.36 18.09 6.45
N LYS A 335 -5.81 17.69 5.30
CA LYS A 335 -6.10 16.42 4.62
C LYS A 335 -5.87 15.19 5.51
N SER A 336 -4.75 15.15 6.25
CA SER A 336 -4.44 14.06 7.17
C SER A 336 -5.48 13.94 8.30
N THR A 337 -5.80 15.06 8.96
CA THR A 337 -6.83 15.11 10.01
C THR A 337 -8.21 14.75 9.45
N LEU A 338 -8.55 15.22 8.25
CA LEU A 338 -9.80 14.91 7.56
C LEU A 338 -9.94 13.42 7.25
N ILE A 339 -8.86 12.79 6.80
CA ILE A 339 -8.80 11.35 6.54
C ILE A 339 -9.06 10.59 7.83
N ASN A 340 -8.36 10.91 8.92
CA ASN A 340 -8.52 10.23 10.21
C ASN A 340 -9.95 10.39 10.74
N ASP A 341 -10.53 11.58 10.65
CA ASP A 341 -11.91 11.85 11.03
C ASP A 341 -12.91 11.04 10.19
N GLN A 342 -12.68 10.95 8.89
CA GLN A 342 -13.52 10.18 7.99
C GLN A 342 -13.40 8.67 8.27
N GLN A 343 -12.19 8.16 8.54
CA GLN A 343 -11.98 6.78 8.95
C GLN A 343 -12.76 6.47 10.23
N ALA A 344 -12.63 7.30 11.26
CA ALA A 344 -13.36 7.12 12.52
C ALA A 344 -14.89 7.15 12.32
N LEU A 345 -15.39 8.02 11.45
CA LEU A 345 -16.82 8.05 11.11
C LEU A 345 -17.25 6.77 10.38
N MET A 346 -16.48 6.31 9.40
CA MET A 346 -16.77 5.10 8.63
C MET A 346 -16.72 3.85 9.51
N GLU A 347 -15.74 3.74 10.41
CA GLU A 347 -15.66 2.68 11.42
C GLU A 347 -16.90 2.68 12.32
N LYS A 348 -17.29 3.85 12.84
CA LYS A 348 -18.49 3.96 13.68
C LYS A 348 -19.75 3.51 12.96
N LEU A 349 -19.93 3.90 11.69
CA LEU A 349 -21.06 3.51 10.87
C LEU A 349 -21.04 2.01 10.56
N TRP A 350 -19.87 1.47 10.20
CA TRP A 350 -19.70 0.06 9.90
C TRP A 350 -19.96 -0.82 11.13
N MET A 351 -19.45 -0.43 12.30
CA MET A 351 -19.72 -1.12 13.56
C MET A 351 -21.21 -1.10 13.93
N ALA A 352 -21.92 0.00 13.66
CA ALA A 352 -23.36 0.07 13.88
C ALA A 352 -24.12 -0.89 12.95
N ASP A 353 -23.72 -0.98 11.68
CA ASP A 353 -24.31 -1.90 10.71
C ASP A 353 -24.03 -3.37 11.06
N LEU A 354 -22.79 -3.70 11.44
CA LEU A 354 -22.42 -5.04 11.90
C LEU A 354 -23.23 -5.46 13.13
N LYS A 355 -23.37 -4.59 14.13
CA LYS A 355 -24.20 -4.88 15.33
C LYS A 355 -25.66 -5.13 14.99
N LYS A 356 -26.18 -4.45 13.97
CA LYS A 356 -27.56 -4.64 13.50
C LYS A 356 -27.71 -5.94 12.72
N LYS A 357 -26.73 -6.28 11.88
CA LYS A 357 -26.73 -7.48 11.03
C LYS A 357 -26.46 -8.76 11.82
N TYR A 358 -25.61 -8.68 12.84
CA TYR A 358 -25.20 -9.80 13.70
C TYR A 358 -25.53 -9.49 15.16
N PRO A 359 -26.82 -9.59 15.55
CA PRO A 359 -27.23 -9.30 16.91
C PRO A 359 -26.63 -10.33 17.88
N VAL A 360 -25.82 -9.87 18.81
CA VAL A 360 -25.24 -10.72 19.86
C VAL A 360 -26.26 -10.88 20.98
N THR A 361 -26.70 -12.11 21.23
CA THR A 361 -27.52 -12.44 22.41
C THR A 361 -26.63 -12.85 23.57
N ILE A 362 -26.48 -11.98 24.56
CA ILE A 362 -25.75 -12.31 25.78
C ILE A 362 -26.68 -13.10 26.71
N ASN A 363 -26.28 -14.32 27.08
CA ASN A 363 -26.92 -15.03 28.18
C ASN A 363 -26.57 -14.33 29.50
N LYS A 364 -27.50 -13.49 29.98
CA LYS A 364 -27.31 -12.68 31.18
C LYS A 364 -27.03 -13.51 32.43
N ALA A 365 -27.57 -14.73 32.53
CA ALA A 365 -27.32 -15.59 33.68
C ALA A 365 -25.86 -16.08 33.70
N THR A 366 -25.34 -16.52 32.56
CA THR A 366 -23.93 -16.93 32.41
C THR A 366 -22.98 -15.75 32.59
N TRP A 367 -23.30 -14.58 32.03
CA TRP A 367 -22.51 -13.36 32.18
C TRP A 367 -22.39 -12.91 33.66
N ASN A 368 -23.51 -12.91 34.39
CA ASN A 368 -23.50 -12.55 35.80
C ASN A 368 -22.78 -13.58 36.68
N SER A 369 -22.80 -14.86 36.30
CA SER A 369 -22.00 -15.91 36.95
C SER A 369 -20.51 -15.64 36.83
N LEU A 370 -20.03 -15.29 35.62
CA LEU A 370 -18.63 -15.01 35.35
C LEU A 370 -18.13 -13.74 36.05
N LEU A 371 -18.95 -12.69 36.13
CA LEU A 371 -18.61 -11.47 36.87
C LEU A 371 -18.43 -11.70 38.37
N ASN A 372 -19.16 -12.67 38.95
CA ASN A 372 -19.07 -13.02 40.36
C ASN A 372 -17.87 -13.93 40.69
N GLU A 373 -17.24 -14.56 39.70
CA GLU A 373 -16.03 -15.39 39.88
C GLU A 373 -14.73 -14.56 39.82
N VAL A 374 -14.79 -13.31 39.34
CA VAL A 374 -13.65 -12.40 39.21
C VAL A 374 -13.45 -11.50 40.44
N HIS A 375 -14.32 -11.64 41.45
CA HIS A 375 -14.20 -11.04 42.78
C HIS A 375 -13.97 -12.12 43.84
#